data_AF-A0A0F9ABD4-F1
#
_entry.id   AF-A0A0F9ABD4-F1
#
_cell.length_a   1.000
_cell.length_b   1.000
_cell.length_c   1.000
_cell.angle_alpha   90.00
_cell.angle_beta   90.00
_cell.angle_gamma   90.00
#
_symmetry.space_group_name_H-M   'P 1'
#
loop_
_entity.id
_entity.type
_entity.pdbx_description
1 polymer ?
#
loop_
_entity_poly.entity_id
_entity_poly.type
_entity_poly.pdbx_seq_one_letter_code
_entity_poly.pdbx_strand_id
1 'polypeptide(L)' 'MHTYVKLKNGEIWILWSDNVEEETMHVYPLDRKDNWDVEWDKCTEINYSDIEMTDTNLVVLQ' A
#
# COMPACT_ATOMS: atom_id res chain seq x y z
N MET A 1 4.10 -4.77 11.96
CA MET A 1 3.56 -3.40 11.88
C MET A 1 3.41 -3.10 10.41
N HIS A 2 2.23 -2.66 9.96
CA HIS A 2 2.01 -2.37 8.53
C HIS A 2 2.26 -0.89 8.26
N THR A 3 2.81 -0.60 7.08
CA THR A 3 2.77 0.75 6.50
C THR A 3 1.56 0.81 5.58
N TYR A 4 0.74 1.83 5.73
CA TYR A 4 -0.43 2.07 4.91
C TYR A 4 -0.11 3.17 3.90
N VAL A 5 -0.71 3.05 2.72
CA VAL A 5 -0.51 3.95 1.58
C VAL A 5 -1.86 4.52 1.21
N LYS A 6 -2.01 5.85 1.29
CA LYS A 6 -3.18 6.55 0.78
C LYS A 6 -2.87 7.08 -0.61
N LEU A 7 -3.71 6.72 -1.57
CA LEU A 7 -3.65 7.20 -2.94
C LEU A 7 -4.40 8.52 -3.08
N LYS A 8 -4.06 9.31 -4.10
CA LYS A 8 -4.71 10.59 -4.40
C LYS A 8 -6.20 10.48 -4.72
N ASN A 9 -6.68 9.29 -5.09
CA ASN A 9 -8.10 9.01 -5.28
C ASN A 9 -8.84 8.73 -3.95
N GLY A 10 -8.13 8.72 -2.81
CA GLY A 10 -8.66 8.47 -1.47
C GLY A 10 -8.62 7.00 -1.03
N GLU A 11 -8.23 6.06 -1.90
CA GLU A 11 -8.11 4.66 -1.52
C GLU A 11 -6.92 4.42 -0.60
N ILE A 12 -7.09 3.50 0.35
CA ILE A 12 -6.03 3.11 1.29
C ILE A 12 -5.66 1.65 1.05
N TRP A 13 -4.36 1.41 0.88
CA TRP A 13 -3.75 0.12 0.65
C TRP A 13 -2.68 -0.16 1.70
N ILE A 14 -2.20 -1.39 1.79
CA ILE A 14 -1.09 -1.78 2.66
C ILE A 14 0.16 -2.01 1.80
N LEU A 15 1.28 -1.42 2.22
CA LEU A 15 2.57 -1.61 1.60
C LEU A 15 3.09 -3.02 1.86
N TRP A 16 3.43 -3.72 0.78
CA TRP A 16 4.14 -4.99 0.82
C TRP A 16 5.63 -4.81 0.56
N SER A 17 5.99 -4.10 -0.50
CA SER A 17 7.39 -3.86 -0.89
C SER A 17 7.54 -2.47 -1.52
N ASP A 18 8.65 -1.82 -1.24
CA ASP A 18 8.97 -0.48 -1.74
C ASP A 18 10.16 -0.57 -2.69
N ASN A 19 9.97 -0.16 -3.95
CA ASN A 19 11.02 -0.14 -4.97
C ASN A 19 11.42 1.31 -5.28
N VAL A 20 12.36 1.81 -4.49
CA VAL A 20 12.85 3.19 -4.56
C VAL A 20 13.54 3.50 -5.89
N GLU A 21 14.17 2.52 -6.54
CA GLU A 21 14.89 2.73 -7.81
C GLU A 21 13.93 3.01 -8.98
N GLU A 22 12.76 2.38 -8.96
CA GLU A 22 11.73 2.53 -9.99
C GLU A 22 10.64 3.54 -9.60
N GLU A 23 10.72 4.11 -8.39
CA GLU A 23 9.70 4.98 -7.79
C GLU A 23 8.32 4.33 -7.77
N THR A 24 8.28 3.03 -7.45
CA THR A 24 7.05 2.22 -7.35
C THR A 24 6.93 1.52 -6.00
N MET A 25 5.70 1.22 -5.60
CA MET A 25 5.37 0.41 -4.44
C MET A 25 4.48 -0.75 -4.85
N HIS A 26 4.78 -1.93 -4.31
CA HIS A 26 3.87 -3.07 -4.32
C HIS A 26 2.97 -3.00 -3.11
N VAL A 27 1.66 -2.93 -3.34
CA VAL A 27 0.64 -2.82 -2.30
C VAL A 27 -0.42 -3.91 -2.43
N TYR A 28 -1.19 -4.11 -1.37
CA TYR A 28 -2.38 -4.96 -1.39
C TYR A 28 -3.56 -4.29 -0.67
N PRO A 29 -4.81 -4.70 -0.98
CA PRO A 29 -6.01 -4.07 -0.42
C PRO A 29 -6.09 -4.15 1.11
N LEU A 30 -6.56 -3.06 1.74
CA LEU A 30 -6.70 -2.97 3.20
C LEU A 30 -7.68 -4.02 3.77
N ASP A 31 -8.72 -4.38 3.03
CA ASP A 31 -9.71 -5.40 3.44
C ASP A 31 -9.13 -6.81 3.51
N ARG A 32 -7.97 -7.05 2.89
CA ARG A 32 -7.24 -8.32 2.96
C ARG A 32 -6.19 -8.40 4.05
N LYS A 33 -6.07 -7.39 4.91
CA LYS A 33 -5.05 -7.31 5.97
C LYS A 33 -4.87 -8.61 6.77
N ASP A 34 -5.96 -9.29 7.10
CA ASP A 34 -5.95 -10.46 7.99
C ASP A 34 -5.89 -11.81 7.24
N ASN A 35 -5.97 -11.81 5.90
CA ASN A 35 -6.03 -13.03 5.10
C ASN A 35 -5.20 -12.99 3.82
N TRP A 36 -4.38 -11.96 3.63
CA TRP A 36 -3.48 -11.85 2.49
C TRP A 36 -2.33 -12.84 2.60
N ASP A 37 -2.08 -13.59 1.53
CA ASP A 37 -1.00 -14.57 1.45
C ASP A 37 -0.20 -14.38 0.15
N VAL A 38 1.08 -14.06 0.28
CA VAL A 38 1.97 -13.82 -0.87
C VAL A 38 2.12 -15.03 -1.81
N GLU A 39 1.89 -16.25 -1.32
CA GLU A 39 1.97 -17.46 -2.14
C GLU A 39 0.74 -17.61 -3.07
N TRP A 40 -0.37 -16.95 -2.75
CA TRP A 40 -1.66 -17.09 -3.45
C TRP A 40 -2.16 -15.80 -4.07
N ASP A 41 -1.86 -14.67 -3.45
CA ASP A 41 -2.31 -13.34 -3.83
C ASP A 41 -1.26 -12.58 -4.63
N LYS A 42 -1.71 -11.56 -5.36
CA LYS A 42 -0.85 -10.67 -6.14
C LYS A 42 -0.87 -9.28 -5.54
N CYS A 43 0.30 -8.65 -5.53
CA CYS A 43 0.39 -7.22 -5.27
C CYS A 43 -0.05 -6.42 -6.50
N THR A 44 -0.48 -5.20 -6.24
CA THR A 44 -0.63 -4.15 -7.25
C THR A 44 0.57 -3.23 -7.15
N GLU A 45 1.20 -2.94 -8.29
CA GLU A 45 2.25 -1.94 -8.38
C GLU A 45 1.64 -0.55 -8.57
N ILE A 46 2.12 0.44 -7.81
CA ILE A 46 1.65 1.82 -7.82
C ILE A 46 2.85 2.76 -7.89
N ASN A 47 2.78 3.79 -8.73
CA ASN A 47 3.83 4.81 -8.82
C ASN A 47 3.75 5.77 -7.63
N TYR A 48 4.89 6.29 -7.18
CA TYR A 48 4.95 7.33 -6.15
C TYR A 48 4.13 8.57 -6.50
N SER A 49 4.01 8.88 -7.80
CA SER A 49 3.21 9.99 -8.30
C SER A 49 1.70 9.83 -8.05
N ASP A 50 1.22 8.62 -7.77
CA ASP A 50 -0.19 8.33 -7.44
C ASP A 50 -0.44 8.32 -5.93
N ILE A 51 0.63 8.32 -5.12
CA ILE A 51 0.57 8.30 -3.66
C ILE A 51 0.37 9.72 -3.14
N GLU A 52 -0.59 9.88 -2.23
CA GLU A 52 -0.81 11.11 -1.49
C GLU A 52 0.05 11.14 -0.23
N MET A 53 0.06 10.03 0.53
CA MET A 53 0.80 9.92 1.78
C MET A 53 0.98 8.46 2.23
N THR A 54 1.97 8.22 3.08
CA THR A 54 2.20 6.93 3.75
C THR A 54 2.32 7.14 5.26
N ASP A 55 1.75 6.23 6.06
CA ASP A 55 1.89 6.25 7.52
C ASP A 55 1.74 4.83 8.10
N THR A 56 2.28 4.61 9.29
CA THR A 56 2.13 3.33 10.02
C THR A 56 0.89 3.31 10.93
N ASN A 57 0.27 4.48 11.15
CA ASN A 57 -0.97 4.66 11.86
C ASN A 57 -2.11 4.95 10.86
N LEU A 58 -2.98 3.96 10.66
CA LEU A 58 -4.13 4.06 9.75
C LEU A 58 -5.03 5.27 10.05
N VAL A 59 -5.14 5.67 11.32
CA VAL A 59 -5.98 6.81 11.74
C VAL A 59 -5.49 8.14 11.15
N VAL A 60 -4.20 8.28 10.86
CA VAL A 60 -3.62 9.49 10.27
C VAL A 60 -4.05 9.67 8.80
N LEU A 61 -4.46 8.58 8.14
CA LEU A 61 -4.80 8.55 6.72
C LEU A 61 -6.30 8.75 6.45
N GLN A 62 -7.15 8.67 7.48
CA GLN A 62 -8.61 8.87 7.41
C GLN A 62 -8.97 10.35 7.50
#